data_AF-D2RIV0-F1
#
_entry.id   AF-D2RIV0-F1
#
_cell.length_a   1.000
_cell.length_b   1.000
_cell.length_c   1.000
_cell.angle_alpha   90.00
_cell.angle_beta   90.00
_cell.angle_gamma   90.00
#
_symmetry.space_group_name_H-M   'P 1'
#
loop_
_entity.id
_entity.type
_entity.pdbx_description
1 polymer ?
#
loop_
_entity_poly.entity_id
_entity_poly.type
_entity_poly.pdbx_seq_one_letter_code
_entity_poly.pdbx_strand_id
1 'polypeptide(L)' 'MSVIMAEELRAGLILGDRDNDQYLYMPGSEIGSDDPVCIFEEHGNKTDLHLAEAVELAKRLTLKPTEHPVYGKRAY' A
#
# COMPACT_ATOMS: atom_id res chain seq x y z
N MET A 1 -10.84 -8.78 -9.34
CA MET A 1 -9.83 -7.74 -9.02
C MET A 1 -10.56 -6.46 -8.64
N SER A 2 -10.15 -5.74 -7.58
CA SER A 2 -10.68 -4.38 -7.34
C SER A 2 -9.72 -3.43 -8.02
N VAL A 3 -10.07 -3.03 -9.24
CA VAL A 3 -9.27 -2.17 -10.11
C VAL A 3 -8.86 -0.88 -9.38
N ILE A 4 -9.78 -0.36 -8.56
CA ILE A 4 -9.62 0.86 -7.76
C ILE A 4 -8.38 0.81 -6.85
N MET A 5 -8.22 -0.25 -6.04
CA MET A 5 -7.12 -0.35 -5.08
C MET A 5 -5.75 -0.43 -5.76
N ALA A 6 -5.69 -1.12 -6.91
CA ALA A 6 -4.47 -1.20 -7.70
C ALA A 6 -4.09 0.17 -8.30
N GLU A 7 -5.08 0.93 -8.77
CA GLU A 7 -4.88 2.30 -9.26
C GLU A 7 -4.49 3.25 -8.13
N GLU A 8 -5.07 3.13 -6.95
CA GLU A 8 -4.71 3.93 -5.77
C GLU A 8 -3.25 3.71 -5.39
N LEU A 9 -2.82 2.45 -5.30
CA LEU A 9 -1.42 2.10 -5.03
C LEU A 9 -0.48 2.61 -6.12
N ARG A 10 -0.86 2.47 -7.41
CA ARG A 10 -0.08 3.01 -8.54
C ARG A 10 -0.04 4.53 -8.59
N ALA A 11 -1.04 5.22 -8.03
CA ALA A 11 -1.02 6.66 -7.84
C ALA A 11 -0.15 7.09 -6.65
N GLY A 12 0.43 6.12 -5.93
CA GLY A 12 1.24 6.27 -4.73
C GLY A 12 0.43 6.64 -3.48
N LEU A 13 -0.88 6.37 -3.47
CA LEU A 13 -1.69 6.51 -2.26
C LEU A 13 -1.31 5.43 -1.25
N ILE A 14 -1.39 5.80 0.02
CA ILE A 14 -1.16 4.88 1.14
C ILE A 14 -2.51 4.35 1.61
N LEU A 15 -2.67 3.04 1.55
CA LEU A 15 -3.80 2.33 2.15
C LEU A 15 -3.38 1.87 3.55
N GLY A 16 -4.29 1.81 4.50
CA GLY A 16 -3.92 1.35 5.83
C GLY A 16 -5.05 1.43 6.84
N ASP A 17 -4.73 0.97 8.03
CA ASP A 17 -5.56 1.04 9.22
C ASP A 17 -4.72 1.62 10.36
N ARG A 18 -5.10 2.81 10.82
CA ARG A 18 -4.37 3.53 11.88
C ARG A 18 -4.54 2.91 13.26
N ASP A 19 -5.61 2.15 13.47
CA ASP A 19 -5.91 1.51 14.76
C ASP A 19 -5.00 0.29 14.97
N ASN A 20 -4.62 -0.37 13.87
CA ASN A 20 -3.77 -1.56 13.86
C ASN A 20 -2.31 -1.28 13.45
N ASP A 21 -1.91 -0.01 13.28
CA ASP A 21 -0.59 0.39 12.79
C ASP A 21 -0.17 -0.38 11.51
N GLN A 22 -1.12 -0.49 10.58
CA GLN A 22 -0.96 -1.21 9.32
C GLN A 22 -0.97 -0.22 8.15
N TYR A 23 0.04 -0.30 7.29
CA TYR A 23 0.17 0.58 6.14
C TYR A 23 0.63 -0.20 4.91
N LEU A 24 -0.02 0.00 3.78
CA LEU A 24 0.30 -0.57 2.49
C LEU A 24 0.52 0.55 1.49
N TYR A 25 1.69 0.57 0.85
CA TYR A 25 2.04 1.61 -0.10
C TYR A 25 2.98 1.11 -1.19
N MET A 26 2.93 1.75 -2.35
CA MET A 26 3.91 1.53 -3.41
C MET A 26 5.02 2.57 -3.28
N PRO A 27 6.30 2.17 -3.11
CA PRO A 27 7.41 3.12 -3.09
C PRO A 27 7.53 3.83 -4.44
N GLY A 28 7.93 5.11 -4.41
CA GLY A 28 8.04 5.94 -5.62
C GLY A 28 8.90 5.35 -6.74
N SER A 29 9.91 4.56 -6.38
CA SER A 29 10.79 3.86 -7.34
C SER A 29 10.07 2.82 -8.20
N GLU A 30 8.95 2.28 -7.73
CA GLU A 30 8.17 1.23 -8.40
C GLU A 30 7.01 1.79 -9.24
N ILE A 31 6.78 3.10 -9.18
CA ILE A 31 5.70 3.77 -9.91
C ILE A 31 6.03 3.73 -11.41
N GLY A 32 5.20 3.01 -12.18
CA GLY A 32 5.39 2.84 -13.62
C GLY A 32 6.25 1.63 -14.01
N SER A 33 6.70 0.82 -13.04
CA SER A 33 7.32 -0.47 -13.31
C SER A 33 6.30 -1.48 -13.86
N ASP A 34 6.79 -2.41 -14.69
CA ASP A 34 5.98 -3.47 -15.30
C ASP A 34 5.49 -4.48 -14.23
N ASP A 35 6.36 -4.79 -13.28
CA ASP A 35 6.07 -5.65 -12.12
C ASP A 35 6.37 -4.90 -10.81
N PRO A 36 5.44 -4.04 -10.33
CA PRO A 36 5.70 -3.19 -9.18
C PRO A 36 5.50 -3.93 -7.86
N VAL A 37 6.41 -3.68 -6.92
CA VAL A 37 6.35 -4.17 -5.55
C VAL A 37 5.77 -3.10 -4.63
N CYS A 38 4.87 -3.50 -3.74
CA CYS A 38 4.33 -2.71 -2.64
C CYS A 38 4.97 -3.14 -1.32
N ILE A 39 5.00 -2.23 -0.35
CA ILE A 39 5.45 -2.50 1.02
C ILE A 39 4.23 -2.51 1.92
N PHE A 40 4.04 -3.62 2.63
CA PHE A 40 3.13 -3.72 3.76
C PHE A 40 3.91 -3.58 5.06
N GLU A 41 3.54 -2.60 5.87
CA GLU A 41 4.09 -2.33 7.18
C GLU A 41 3.08 -2.73 8.25
N GLU A 42 3.51 -3.52 9.22
CA GLU A 42 2.73 -3.84 10.43
C GLU A 42 3.66 -3.86 11.65
N HIS A 43 3.33 -3.09 12.69
CA HIS A 43 4.07 -3.11 13.97
C HIS A 43 5.60 -2.98 13.81
N GLY A 44 6.07 -2.22 12.81
CA GLY A 44 7.49 -2.02 12.50
C GLY A 44 8.14 -3.08 11.61
N ASN A 45 7.42 -4.14 11.22
CA ASN A 45 7.86 -5.08 10.19
C ASN A 45 7.42 -4.58 8.83
N LYS A 46 8.30 -4.70 7.82
CA LYS A 46 8.00 -4.38 6.43
C LYS A 46 8.11 -5.64 5.60
N THR A 47 7.09 -5.89 4.80
CA THR A 47 7.00 -7.05 3.90
C THR A 47 6.80 -6.55 2.48
N ASP A 48 7.66 -6.99 1.57
CA ASP A 48 7.50 -6.80 0.14
C ASP A 48 6.38 -7.70 -0.40
N LEU A 49 5.48 -7.11 -1.18
CA LEU A 49 4.35 -7.79 -1.80
C LEU A 49 4.23 -7.32 -3.24
N HIS A 50 4.07 -8.24 -4.18
CA HIS A 50 3.66 -7.85 -5.54
C HIS A 50 2.28 -7.18 -5.50
N LEU A 51 2.00 -6.33 -6.49
CA LEU A 51 0.75 -5.57 -6.56
C LEU A 51 -0.52 -6.44 -6.41
N ALA A 52 -0.52 -7.65 -6.98
CA ALA A 52 -1.66 -8.58 -6.84
C ALA A 52 -1.90 -8.98 -5.37
N GLU A 53 -0.86 -9.45 -4.70
CA GLU A 53 -0.88 -9.83 -3.28
C GLU A 53 -1.25 -8.65 -2.38
N ALA A 54 -0.68 -7.48 -2.66
CA ALA A 54 -0.97 -6.24 -1.95
C ALA A 54 -2.46 -5.87 -2.03
N VAL A 55 -3.06 -5.95 -3.21
CA VAL A 55 -4.50 -5.67 -3.41
C VAL A 55 -5.38 -6.71 -2.71
N GLU A 56 -5.00 -7.98 -2.72
CA GLU A 56 -5.74 -9.02 -2.00
C GLU A 56 -5.66 -8.84 -0.48
N LEU A 57 -4.48 -8.49 0.02
CA LEU A 57 -4.26 -8.20 1.43
C LEU A 57 -5.02 -6.95 1.88
N ALA A 58 -4.99 -5.87 1.09
CA ALA A 58 -5.75 -4.65 1.34
C ALA A 58 -7.26 -4.94 1.48
N LYS A 59 -7.80 -5.80 0.61
CA LYS A 59 -9.20 -6.21 0.71
C LYS A 59 -9.49 -7.05 1.93
N ARG A 60 -8.63 -8.03 2.23
CA ARG A 60 -8.80 -8.95 3.37
C ARG A 60 -8.80 -8.18 4.68
N LEU A 61 -7.94 -7.17 4.80
CA LEU A 61 -7.84 -6.30 5.96
C LEU A 61 -8.76 -5.07 5.90
N THR A 62 -9.52 -4.91 4.80
CA THR A 62 -10.42 -3.76 4.58
C THR A 62 -9.69 -2.41 4.72
N LEU A 63 -8.44 -2.35 4.27
CA LEU A 63 -7.61 -1.15 4.33
C LEU A 63 -8.24 -0.02 3.54
N LYS A 64 -8.09 1.21 4.04
CA LYS A 64 -8.63 2.42 3.41
C LYS A 64 -7.53 3.43 3.15
N PRO A 65 -7.71 4.35 2.20
CA PRO A 65 -6.80 5.47 2.02
C PRO A 65 -6.59 6.20 3.34
N THR A 66 -5.34 6.31 3.75
CA THR A 66 -4.96 6.88 5.04
C THR A 66 -3.72 7.76 4.90
N GLU A 67 -3.24 8.27 6.02
CA GLU A 67 -1.99 9.03 6.09
C GLU A 67 -1.04 8.25 6.99
N HIS A 68 0.13 7.94 6.45
CA HIS A 68 1.22 7.34 7.18
C HIS A 68 1.85 8.39 8.12
N PRO A 69 2.20 8.05 9.37
CA PRO A 69 2.76 9.01 10.32
C PRO A 69 4.07 9.65 9.84
N VAL A 70 4.90 8.89 9.10
CA VAL A 70 6.17 9.36 8.51
C VAL A 70 6.01 10.00 7.12
N TYR A 71 5.32 9.33 6.18
CA TYR A 71 5.27 9.74 4.77
C TYR A 71 4.06 10.62 4.41
N GLY A 72 3.05 10.73 5.27
CA GLY A 72 1.81 11.46 4.98
C GLY A 72 0.88 10.70 4.03
N LYS A 73 0.27 11.39 3.06
CA LYS A 73 -0.76 10.82 2.15
C LYS A 73 -0.19 9.98 1.00
N ARG A 74 1.08 10.15 0.67
CA ARG A 74 1.73 9.54 -0.49
C ARG A 74 3.11 9.04 -0.13
N ALA A 75 3.56 7.99 -0.81
CA ALA A 75 4.85 7.36 -0.56
C ALA A 75 6.00 7.92 -1.43
N TYR A 76 5.79 9.08 -2.07
CA TYR A 76 6.79 9.84 -2.84
C TYR A 76 6.63 11.35 -2.63
#